data_AF-A0AAN6MCV3-F1
#
_entry.id   AF-A0AAN6MCV3-F1
#
_cell.length_a   1.000
_cell.length_b   1.000
_cell.length_c   1.000
_cell.angle_alpha   90.00
_cell.angle_beta   90.00
_cell.angle_gamma   90.00
#
_symmetry.space_group_name_H-M   'P 1'
#
loop_
_entity.id
_entity.type
_entity.pdbx_description
1 polymer ?
#
loop_
_entity_poly.entity_id
_entity_poly.type
_entity_poly.pdbx_seq_one_letter_code
_entity_poly.pdbx_strand_id
1 'polypeptide(L)'
;EANSISTALTLHPCGTQAQHMCNGTTCAGTYAPNRYGGDCDPDGCDWNPYRNGATGFYGTGKTVDANQMLTVMTQFLTNSAGALNKVVRYYVQNGVLIGTPKATNIPTYKGNTIDENYCPAELSTFGETDYFNIHGGFANVQAGMEAGMVLVLSLWDDLYANMLWLDSTYPTDSTAPSAARGSCSTSSGSPSNVESANANSKVIYSNIKFGAINSTFTYTSVLGGGNSDTSTTSTKTSTSTSATSTSSTKTTTTTLITTTSKSSTSSSSTSSTSTTSSSGATQTHWGQCAGLTYNGPTVCESPWTCQYQNPWYSQCL
;
A
#
# COMPACT_ATOMS: atom_id res chain seq x y z
N GLU A 1 -1.08 2.49 6.64
CA GLU A 1 -0.46 3.84 6.60
C GLU A 1 0.13 4.23 7.96
N ALA A 2 0.94 5.30 8.03
CA ALA A 2 1.51 5.77 9.30
C ALA A 2 1.97 7.24 9.27
N ASN A 3 2.01 7.85 10.45
CA ASN A 3 2.82 9.03 10.77
C ASN A 3 3.55 8.80 12.11
N SER A 4 4.08 9.83 12.77
CA SER A 4 4.78 9.68 14.06
C SER A 4 3.87 9.44 15.26
N ILE A 5 2.55 9.54 15.08
CA ILE A 5 1.53 9.40 16.12
C ILE A 5 0.84 8.04 16.04
N SER A 6 0.43 7.64 14.83
CA SER A 6 -0.34 6.41 14.62
C SER A 6 0.13 5.61 13.39
N THR A 7 -0.23 4.33 13.39
CA THR A 7 -0.06 3.44 12.24
C THR A 7 -1.22 2.46 12.14
N ALA A 8 -1.61 2.14 10.90
CA ALA A 8 -2.58 1.10 10.58
C ALA A 8 -2.00 0.15 9.51
N LEU A 9 -2.31 -1.14 9.63
CA LEU A 9 -2.22 -2.10 8.53
C LEU A 9 -3.64 -2.50 8.16
N THR A 10 -4.04 -2.31 6.90
CA THR A 10 -5.42 -2.54 6.48
C THR A 10 -5.45 -3.41 5.23
N LEU A 11 -6.39 -4.36 5.19
CA LEU A 11 -6.64 -5.20 4.03
C LEU A 11 -7.92 -4.74 3.34
N HIS A 12 -7.84 -4.43 2.05
CA HIS A 12 -8.96 -3.98 1.23
C HIS A 12 -9.20 -4.96 0.07
N PRO A 13 -10.21 -5.84 0.16
CA PRO A 13 -10.59 -6.71 -0.93
C PRO A 13 -11.45 -5.99 -1.98
N CYS A 14 -11.37 -6.47 -3.21
CA CYS A 14 -12.28 -6.13 -4.30
C CYS A 14 -12.82 -7.41 -4.94
N GLY A 15 -14.01 -7.36 -5.55
CA GLY A 15 -14.51 -8.48 -6.36
C GLY A 15 -13.63 -8.75 -7.58
N THR A 16 -13.21 -7.69 -8.26
CA THR A 16 -12.34 -7.70 -9.44
C THR A 16 -10.91 -7.38 -9.06
N GLN A 17 -9.99 -8.33 -9.28
CA GLN A 17 -8.58 -8.18 -8.86
C GLN A 17 -7.75 -7.32 -9.80
N ALA A 18 -8.02 -7.40 -11.10
CA ALA A 18 -7.35 -6.57 -12.08
C ALA A 18 -7.83 -5.12 -11.96
N GLN A 19 -6.96 -4.17 -12.33
CA GLN A 19 -7.37 -2.79 -12.52
C GLN A 19 -8.55 -2.76 -13.50
N HIS A 20 -9.60 -2.06 -13.10
CA HIS A 20 -10.78 -1.87 -13.92
C HIS A 20 -11.29 -0.44 -13.76
N MET A 21 -11.99 0.03 -14.78
CA MET A 21 -12.56 1.37 -14.81
C MET A 21 -14.01 1.32 -14.30
N CYS A 22 -14.34 2.26 -13.42
CA CYS A 22 -15.70 2.56 -12.99
C CYS A 22 -16.14 3.91 -13.59
N ASN A 23 -17.44 4.22 -13.57
CA ASN A 23 -17.94 5.51 -14.08
C ASN A 23 -18.93 6.17 -13.11
N GLY A 24 -18.66 7.44 -12.76
CA GLY A 24 -19.55 8.26 -11.96
C GLY A 24 -19.82 7.63 -10.59
N THR A 25 -21.10 7.49 -10.25
CA THR A 25 -21.53 6.97 -8.93
C THR A 25 -21.21 5.49 -8.72
N THR A 26 -20.92 4.73 -9.79
CA THR A 26 -20.51 3.32 -9.68
C THR A 26 -19.08 3.15 -9.17
N CYS A 27 -18.27 4.22 -9.17
CA CYS A 27 -16.94 4.19 -8.58
C CYS A 27 -16.95 4.07 -7.06
N ALA A 28 -18.00 4.58 -6.41
CA ALA A 28 -18.09 4.60 -4.96
C ALA A 28 -16.82 5.18 -4.30
N GLY A 29 -16.45 4.68 -3.12
CA GLY A 29 -15.29 5.15 -2.37
C GLY A 29 -15.51 6.51 -1.69
N THR A 30 -14.46 6.98 -1.03
CA THR A 30 -14.53 8.11 -0.08
C THR A 30 -15.14 9.39 -0.65
N TYR A 31 -14.83 9.73 -1.89
CA TYR A 31 -15.26 10.97 -2.53
C TYR A 31 -16.59 10.83 -3.29
N ALA A 32 -17.25 9.67 -3.24
CA ALA A 32 -18.53 9.45 -3.90
C ALA A 32 -19.71 9.58 -2.91
N PRO A 33 -20.92 9.93 -3.41
CA PRO A 33 -22.13 9.99 -2.58
C PRO A 33 -22.49 8.65 -1.93
N ASN A 34 -22.19 7.53 -2.59
CA ASN A 34 -22.36 6.19 -2.05
C ASN A 34 -20.99 5.53 -1.92
N ARG A 35 -20.38 5.66 -0.73
CA ARG A 35 -19.06 5.10 -0.41
C ARG A 35 -18.94 3.60 -0.68
N TYR A 36 -20.01 2.85 -0.45
CA TYR A 36 -20.02 1.38 -0.48
C TYR A 36 -20.70 0.80 -1.74
N GLY A 37 -21.01 1.64 -2.73
CA GLY A 37 -21.71 1.21 -3.95
C GLY A 37 -20.83 0.56 -5.02
N GLY A 38 -19.55 0.33 -4.73
CA GLY A 38 -18.53 -0.09 -5.69
C GLY A 38 -18.15 -1.55 -5.54
N ASP A 39 -17.10 -1.96 -6.26
CA ASP A 39 -16.61 -3.34 -6.27
C ASP A 39 -15.60 -3.65 -5.15
N CYS A 40 -15.07 -2.60 -4.51
CA CYS A 40 -14.04 -2.67 -3.49
C CYS A 40 -14.55 -2.20 -2.13
N ASP A 41 -14.01 -2.81 -1.07
CA ASP A 41 -14.19 -2.34 0.30
C ASP A 41 -13.35 -1.08 0.56
N PRO A 42 -13.98 0.10 0.77
CA PRO A 42 -13.27 1.35 0.98
C PRO A 42 -12.74 1.52 2.42
N ASP A 43 -13.18 0.70 3.37
CA ASP A 43 -12.82 0.80 4.79
C ASP A 43 -11.74 -0.22 5.15
N GLY A 44 -11.91 -1.45 4.70
CA GLY A 44 -11.01 -2.56 4.96
C GLY A 44 -11.18 -3.16 6.35
N CYS A 45 -10.35 -4.18 6.62
CA CYS A 45 -10.12 -4.69 7.97
C CYS A 45 -8.79 -4.13 8.49
N ASP A 46 -8.85 -3.10 9.34
CA ASP A 46 -7.69 -2.36 9.82
C ASP A 46 -7.16 -2.88 11.16
N TRP A 47 -5.85 -2.82 11.33
CA TRP A 47 -5.19 -2.98 12.61
C TRP A 47 -4.43 -1.70 12.96
N ASN A 48 -5.06 -0.85 13.76
CA ASN A 48 -4.43 0.27 14.43
C ASN A 48 -4.24 -0.05 15.93
N PRO A 49 -3.00 -0.17 16.44
CA PRO A 49 -2.76 -0.50 17.86
C PRO A 49 -3.42 0.48 18.84
N TYR A 50 -3.48 1.77 18.52
CA TYR A 50 -4.13 2.78 19.35
C TYR A 50 -5.64 2.54 19.38
N ARG A 51 -6.25 2.35 18.20
CA ARG A 51 -7.68 2.03 18.05
C ARG A 51 -8.07 0.73 18.77
N ASN A 52 -7.16 -0.24 18.80
CA ASN A 52 -7.32 -1.51 19.52
C ASN A 52 -6.95 -1.45 21.02
N GLY A 53 -6.83 -0.23 21.55
CA GLY A 53 -6.68 0.05 22.98
C GLY A 53 -5.24 -0.03 23.52
N ALA A 54 -4.24 -0.24 22.67
CA ALA A 54 -2.82 -0.24 23.03
C ALA A 54 -2.16 1.13 22.76
N THR A 55 -2.67 2.18 23.41
CA THR A 55 -2.23 3.59 23.21
C THR A 55 -0.78 3.90 23.62
N GLY A 56 -0.13 2.98 24.34
CA GLY A 56 1.29 3.03 24.71
C GLY A 56 2.25 2.35 23.73
N PHE A 57 1.74 1.76 22.64
CA PHE A 57 2.53 0.89 21.77
C PHE A 57 3.34 1.64 20.71
N TYR A 58 2.71 2.46 19.89
CA TYR A 58 3.37 3.15 18.77
C TYR A 58 3.31 4.66 18.96
N GLY A 59 4.41 5.35 18.63
CA GLY A 59 4.51 6.82 18.66
C GLY A 59 5.83 7.30 19.24
N THR A 60 6.07 8.61 19.27
CA THR A 60 7.30 9.19 19.85
C THR A 60 7.49 8.77 21.30
N GLY A 61 8.62 8.11 21.60
CA GLY A 61 8.97 7.63 22.94
C GLY A 61 8.12 6.45 23.46
N LYS A 62 7.39 5.76 22.58
CA LYS A 62 6.57 4.58 22.92
C LYS A 62 7.35 3.28 22.75
N THR A 63 6.68 2.13 22.91
CA THR A 63 7.30 0.79 22.75
C THR A 63 7.97 0.63 21.39
N VAL A 64 7.27 1.05 20.33
CA VAL A 64 7.82 1.31 19.01
C VAL A 64 7.94 2.82 18.88
N ASP A 65 9.17 3.32 18.99
CA ASP A 65 9.47 4.75 18.94
C ASP A 65 9.46 5.24 17.49
N ALA A 66 8.41 5.96 17.09
CA ALA A 66 8.29 6.47 15.73
C ALA A 66 9.27 7.63 15.41
N ASN A 67 10.02 8.13 16.40
CA ASN A 67 11.08 9.12 16.20
C ASN A 67 12.44 8.50 15.84
N GLN A 68 12.52 7.16 15.78
CA GLN A 68 13.72 6.41 15.41
C GLN A 68 13.43 5.52 14.20
N MET A 69 14.50 5.13 13.49
CA MET A 69 14.37 4.16 12.41
C MET A 69 13.84 2.83 12.97
N LEU A 70 12.79 2.31 12.34
CA LEU A 70 12.15 1.07 12.74
C LEU A 70 11.98 0.16 11.52
N THR A 71 12.25 -1.13 11.69
CA THR A 71 11.98 -2.13 10.66
C THR A 71 10.56 -2.64 10.85
N VAL A 72 9.74 -2.57 9.81
CA VAL A 72 8.37 -3.07 9.79
C VAL A 72 8.32 -4.37 9.01
N MET A 73 7.77 -5.42 9.60
CA MET A 73 7.66 -6.74 8.97
C MET A 73 6.22 -7.20 8.94
N THR A 74 5.71 -7.54 7.76
CA THR A 74 4.37 -8.07 7.58
C THR A 74 4.46 -9.48 7.01
N GLN A 75 3.80 -10.42 7.67
CA GLN A 75 3.75 -11.82 7.28
C GLN A 75 2.33 -12.17 6.86
N PHE A 76 2.18 -12.72 5.65
CA PHE A 76 0.93 -13.22 5.11
C PHE A 76 0.94 -14.74 5.24
N LEU A 77 0.16 -15.27 6.17
CA LEU A 77 0.18 -16.69 6.55
C LEU A 77 -1.03 -17.40 5.97
N THR A 78 -0.78 -18.58 5.41
CA THR A 78 -1.82 -19.47 4.89
C THR A 78 -2.11 -20.60 5.88
N ASN A 79 -3.33 -21.13 5.82
CA ASN A 79 -3.70 -22.38 6.47
C ASN A 79 -3.12 -23.59 5.70
N SER A 80 -3.40 -24.81 6.19
CA SER A 80 -2.91 -26.05 5.55
C SER A 80 -3.43 -26.29 4.13
N ALA A 81 -4.53 -25.63 3.75
CA ALA A 81 -5.08 -25.67 2.39
C ALA A 81 -4.49 -24.59 1.48
N GLY A 82 -3.57 -23.76 1.97
CA GLY A 82 -2.97 -22.67 1.20
C GLY A 82 -3.80 -21.38 1.16
N ALA A 83 -4.90 -21.30 1.91
CA ALA A 83 -5.71 -20.08 1.97
C ALA A 83 -5.15 -19.09 3.02
N LEU A 84 -4.97 -17.83 2.62
CA LEU A 84 -4.62 -16.72 3.49
C LEU A 84 -5.68 -16.61 4.58
N ASN A 85 -5.25 -16.68 5.84
CA ASN A 85 -6.17 -16.59 6.96
C ASN A 85 -5.66 -15.72 8.10
N LYS A 86 -4.40 -15.26 8.02
CA LYS A 86 -3.78 -14.49 9.08
C LYS A 86 -2.68 -13.58 8.54
N VAL A 87 -2.74 -12.31 8.89
CA VAL A 87 -1.69 -11.33 8.65
C VAL A 87 -1.11 -10.87 9.98
N VAL A 88 0.21 -10.99 10.12
CA VAL A 88 0.93 -10.70 11.36
C VAL A 88 1.93 -9.59 11.12
N ARG A 89 1.97 -8.64 12.05
CA ARG A 89 2.91 -7.53 12.06
C ARG A 89 3.92 -7.66 13.20
N TYR A 90 5.19 -7.46 12.87
CA TYR A 90 6.28 -7.31 13.83
C TYR A 90 7.08 -6.05 13.54
N TYR A 91 7.83 -5.60 14.54
CA TYR A 91 8.80 -4.53 14.42
C TYR A 91 10.17 -4.99 14.91
N VAL A 92 11.24 -4.45 14.32
CA VAL A 92 12.59 -4.52 14.91
C VAL A 92 13.10 -3.10 15.09
N GLN A 93 13.44 -2.76 16.32
CA GLN A 93 14.01 -1.46 16.69
C GLN A 93 15.12 -1.69 17.71
N ASN A 94 16.28 -1.07 17.51
CA ASN A 94 17.46 -1.24 18.38
C ASN A 94 17.85 -2.70 18.61
N GLY A 95 17.70 -3.54 17.58
CA GLY A 95 18.00 -4.98 17.63
C GLY A 95 16.98 -5.85 18.37
N VAL A 96 15.90 -5.26 18.90
CA VAL A 96 14.86 -5.98 19.64
C VAL A 96 13.67 -6.28 18.73
N LEU A 97 13.23 -7.54 18.72
CA LEU A 97 11.98 -7.94 18.07
C LEU A 97 10.78 -7.58 18.96
N ILE A 98 9.85 -6.83 18.39
CA ILE A 98 8.65 -6.34 19.07
C ILE A 98 7.43 -6.89 18.32
N GLY A 99 6.60 -7.65 19.04
CA GLY A 99 5.32 -8.13 18.51
C GLY A 99 4.24 -7.06 18.59
N THR A 100 3.28 -7.10 17.66
CA THR A 100 2.06 -6.31 17.75
C THR A 100 1.32 -6.63 19.05
N PRO A 101 0.77 -5.62 19.77
CA PRO A 101 0.08 -5.84 21.04
C PRO A 101 -1.25 -6.55 20.80
N LYS A 102 -1.76 -7.21 21.84
CA LYS A 102 -3.12 -7.76 21.80
C LYS A 102 -4.16 -6.64 21.78
N ALA A 103 -5.28 -6.86 21.10
CA ALA A 103 -6.43 -5.99 21.24
C ALA A 103 -6.97 -6.04 22.68
N THR A 104 -7.21 -4.89 23.29
CA THR A 104 -7.67 -4.78 24.69
C THR A 104 -9.12 -4.33 24.81
N ASN A 105 -9.65 -3.66 23.78
CA ASN A 105 -11.00 -3.11 23.74
C ASN A 105 -11.95 -3.85 22.78
N ILE A 106 -11.56 -5.04 22.28
CA ILE A 106 -12.44 -5.95 21.53
C ILE A 106 -12.76 -7.14 22.45
N PRO A 107 -13.96 -7.21 23.08
CA PRO A 107 -14.23 -8.22 24.10
C PRO A 107 -14.16 -9.66 23.61
N THR A 108 -14.61 -9.90 22.38
CA THR A 108 -14.71 -11.23 21.74
C THR A 108 -13.41 -11.70 21.10
N TYR A 109 -12.39 -10.85 21.01
CA TYR A 109 -11.10 -11.16 20.41
C TYR A 109 -9.95 -10.90 21.38
N LYS A 110 -8.97 -11.82 21.45
CA LYS A 110 -7.82 -11.74 22.38
C LYS A 110 -6.47 -11.89 21.68
N GLY A 111 -6.47 -11.90 20.36
CA GLY A 111 -5.27 -12.01 19.54
C GLY A 111 -4.61 -10.66 19.26
N ASN A 112 -3.63 -10.70 18.36
CA ASN A 112 -2.80 -9.57 17.95
C ASN A 112 -2.55 -9.58 16.42
N THR A 113 -3.50 -10.14 15.67
CA THR A 113 -3.35 -10.42 14.23
C THR A 113 -4.61 -10.04 13.48
N ILE A 114 -4.47 -9.68 12.21
CA ILE A 114 -5.62 -9.58 11.31
C ILE A 114 -5.91 -11.00 10.85
N ASP A 115 -6.97 -11.61 11.36
CA ASP A 115 -7.41 -12.96 11.05
C ASP A 115 -8.93 -13.04 10.89
N GLU A 116 -9.43 -14.21 10.48
CA GLU A 116 -10.85 -14.46 10.23
C GLU A 116 -11.76 -14.21 11.45
N ASN A 117 -11.24 -14.24 12.67
CA ASN A 117 -12.00 -13.95 13.88
C ASN A 117 -11.89 -12.48 14.29
N TYR A 118 -10.79 -11.81 13.96
CA TYR A 118 -10.56 -10.42 14.29
C TYR A 118 -11.51 -9.48 13.56
N CYS A 119 -11.53 -9.51 12.22
CA CYS A 119 -12.28 -8.55 11.40
C CYS A 119 -13.78 -8.47 11.80
N PRO A 120 -14.53 -9.58 11.88
CA PRO A 120 -15.93 -9.52 12.30
C PRO A 120 -16.09 -9.09 13.78
N ALA A 121 -15.14 -9.46 14.65
CA ALA A 121 -15.20 -9.07 16.07
C ALA A 121 -14.97 -7.57 16.27
N GLU A 122 -14.01 -6.98 15.54
CA GLU A 122 -13.74 -5.55 15.52
C GLU A 122 -14.98 -4.78 15.04
N LEU A 123 -15.44 -5.07 13.82
CA LEU A 123 -16.53 -4.33 13.19
C LEU A 123 -17.83 -4.45 14.00
N SER A 124 -18.13 -5.64 14.53
CA SER A 124 -19.27 -5.82 15.44
C SER A 124 -19.12 -5.05 16.74
N THR A 125 -17.93 -4.98 17.34
CA THR A 125 -17.69 -4.23 18.58
C THR A 125 -17.82 -2.73 18.34
N PHE A 126 -17.40 -2.26 17.16
CA PHE A 126 -17.36 -0.85 16.81
C PHE A 126 -18.65 -0.35 16.16
N GLY A 127 -19.61 -1.23 15.88
CA GLY A 127 -20.89 -0.88 15.27
C GLY A 127 -20.78 -0.57 13.77
N GLU A 128 -19.77 -1.15 13.11
CA GLU A 128 -19.46 -0.95 11.70
C GLU A 128 -19.99 -2.13 10.87
N THR A 129 -20.25 -1.88 9.58
CA THR A 129 -20.71 -2.93 8.66
C THR A 129 -19.51 -3.70 8.12
N ASP A 130 -19.62 -5.02 8.05
CA ASP A 130 -18.56 -5.90 7.56
C ASP A 130 -18.44 -5.92 6.03
N TYR A 131 -18.08 -4.77 5.46
CA TYR A 131 -17.83 -4.64 4.02
C TYR A 131 -16.66 -5.51 3.58
N PHE A 132 -15.67 -5.73 4.44
CA PHE A 132 -14.56 -6.63 4.19
C PHE A 132 -15.04 -8.02 3.76
N ASN A 133 -15.91 -8.65 4.54
CA ASN A 133 -16.46 -9.97 4.18
C ASN A 133 -17.51 -9.92 3.08
N ILE A 134 -18.27 -8.82 2.93
CA ILE A 134 -19.17 -8.62 1.78
C ILE A 134 -18.39 -8.64 0.46
N HIS A 135 -17.18 -8.07 0.44
CA HIS A 135 -16.29 -8.06 -0.72
C HIS A 135 -15.33 -9.27 -0.78
N GLY A 136 -15.65 -10.36 -0.09
CA GLY A 136 -14.92 -11.65 -0.18
C GLY A 136 -13.70 -11.79 0.73
N GLY A 137 -13.44 -10.80 1.59
CA GLY A 137 -12.48 -10.86 2.68
C GLY A 137 -11.10 -11.37 2.28
N PHE A 138 -10.54 -12.26 3.09
CA PHE A 138 -9.20 -12.82 2.87
C PHE A 138 -9.05 -13.55 1.53
N ALA A 139 -10.11 -14.18 1.01
CA ALA A 139 -10.04 -14.90 -0.26
C ALA A 139 -9.76 -13.94 -1.42
N ASN A 140 -10.43 -12.78 -1.44
CA ASN A 140 -10.20 -11.77 -2.46
C ASN A 140 -8.90 -10.99 -2.25
N VAL A 141 -8.47 -10.77 -0.99
CA VAL A 141 -7.11 -10.26 -0.71
C VAL A 141 -6.05 -11.21 -1.30
N GLN A 142 -6.18 -12.52 -1.07
CA GLN A 142 -5.27 -13.52 -1.63
C GLN A 142 -5.30 -13.51 -3.16
N ALA A 143 -6.49 -13.45 -3.77
CA ALA A 143 -6.62 -13.42 -5.22
C ALA A 143 -5.88 -12.22 -5.84
N GLY A 144 -5.97 -11.04 -5.21
CA GLY A 144 -5.19 -9.86 -5.60
C GLY A 144 -3.67 -10.06 -5.46
N MET A 145 -3.22 -10.69 -4.38
CA MET A 145 -1.81 -11.02 -4.18
C MET A 145 -1.28 -12.01 -5.23
N GLU A 146 -2.06 -13.04 -5.57
CA GLU A 146 -1.72 -14.06 -6.57
C GLU A 146 -1.69 -13.50 -7.99
N ALA A 147 -2.51 -12.49 -8.29
CA ALA A 147 -2.47 -11.77 -9.57
C ALA A 147 -1.19 -10.94 -9.75
N GLY A 148 -0.46 -10.69 -8.66
CA GLY A 148 0.72 -9.82 -8.64
C GLY A 148 0.33 -8.38 -8.29
N MET A 149 1.04 -7.81 -7.31
CA MET A 149 0.79 -6.45 -6.84
C MET A 149 1.99 -5.54 -7.06
N VAL A 150 1.71 -4.26 -7.31
CA VAL A 150 2.72 -3.20 -7.41
C VAL A 150 2.98 -2.61 -6.02
N LEU A 151 4.25 -2.42 -5.67
CA LEU A 151 4.62 -1.66 -4.47
C LEU A 151 4.47 -0.16 -4.73
N VAL A 152 3.69 0.52 -3.90
CA VAL A 152 3.52 1.98 -3.92
C VAL A 152 4.13 2.59 -2.66
N LEU A 153 4.92 3.65 -2.83
CA LEU A 153 5.49 4.44 -1.74
C LEU A 153 5.05 5.90 -1.93
N SER A 154 4.42 6.49 -0.92
CA SER A 154 3.79 7.81 -1.03
C SER A 154 3.85 8.60 0.27
N LEU A 155 3.75 9.92 0.17
CA LEU A 155 3.54 10.85 1.28
C LEU A 155 2.45 11.85 0.85
N TRP A 156 1.40 11.99 1.65
CA TRP A 156 0.22 12.78 1.30
C TRP A 156 -0.49 13.25 2.57
N ASP A 157 -1.25 14.34 2.44
CA ASP A 157 -2.27 14.77 3.38
C ASP A 157 -3.67 14.53 2.81
N ASP A 158 -4.69 14.57 3.67
CA ASP A 158 -6.03 14.09 3.33
C ASP A 158 -7.03 15.24 3.21
N LEU A 159 -7.42 15.53 1.97
CA LEU A 159 -8.41 16.56 1.63
C LEU A 159 -9.85 16.22 2.05
N TYR A 160 -10.13 14.97 2.45
CA TYR A 160 -11.47 14.53 2.83
C TYR A 160 -11.69 14.55 4.33
N ALA A 161 -10.84 13.85 5.07
CA ALA A 161 -11.01 13.63 6.51
C ALA A 161 -9.82 14.12 7.34
N ASN A 162 -8.93 14.93 6.78
CA ASN A 162 -7.79 15.53 7.48
C ASN A 162 -6.91 14.49 8.20
N MET A 163 -6.87 13.25 7.70
CA MET A 163 -6.13 12.12 8.29
C MET A 163 -6.64 11.67 9.67
N LEU A 164 -7.80 12.19 10.11
CA LEU A 164 -8.34 11.94 11.45
C LEU A 164 -8.74 10.46 11.65
N TRP A 165 -9.08 9.78 10.55
CA TRP A 165 -9.32 8.33 10.52
C TRP A 165 -8.07 7.51 10.85
N LEU A 166 -6.87 8.10 10.84
CA LEU A 166 -5.62 7.43 11.20
C LEU A 166 -5.15 7.81 12.59
N ASP A 167 -5.17 9.09 12.96
CA ASP A 167 -4.39 9.61 14.09
C ASP A 167 -5.16 10.46 15.12
N SER A 168 -6.48 10.57 14.98
CA SER A 168 -7.32 11.41 15.85
C SER A 168 -8.56 10.65 16.32
N THR A 169 -9.58 11.37 16.78
CA THR A 169 -10.93 10.84 17.00
C THR A 169 -11.75 10.99 15.72
N TYR A 170 -12.24 9.88 15.17
CA TYR A 170 -13.06 9.88 13.95
C TYR A 170 -14.22 8.88 14.04
N PRO A 171 -15.49 9.33 13.88
CA PRO A 171 -15.93 10.72 13.63
C PRO A 171 -15.61 11.71 14.76
N THR A 172 -15.48 12.99 14.47
CA THR A 172 -14.93 14.01 15.39
C THR A 172 -15.79 14.31 16.62
N ASP A 173 -17.07 14.00 16.56
CA ASP A 173 -18.07 14.16 17.63
C ASP A 173 -18.33 12.86 18.41
N SER A 174 -17.73 11.75 17.98
CA SER A 174 -17.93 10.45 18.62
C SER A 174 -17.23 10.39 19.96
N THR A 175 -17.95 9.87 20.95
CA THR A 175 -17.43 9.53 22.29
C THR A 175 -17.18 8.03 22.45
N ALA A 176 -17.43 7.25 21.40
CA ALA A 176 -17.20 5.81 21.43
C ALA A 176 -15.69 5.54 21.62
N PRO A 177 -15.31 4.59 22.50
CA PRO A 177 -13.90 4.22 22.67
C PRO A 177 -13.21 3.78 21.37
N SER A 178 -13.99 3.27 20.40
CA SER A 178 -13.53 2.85 19.07
C SER A 178 -13.19 3.99 18.11
N ALA A 179 -13.64 5.21 18.42
CA ALA A 179 -13.44 6.37 17.56
C ALA A 179 -12.04 6.96 17.70
N ALA A 180 -11.35 6.72 18.82
CA ALA A 180 -10.00 7.23 19.05
C ALA A 180 -8.96 6.33 18.37
N ARG A 181 -8.21 6.91 17.41
CA ARG A 181 -7.26 6.21 16.52
C ARG A 181 -5.83 6.76 16.66
N GLY A 182 -5.68 7.86 17.38
CA GLY A 182 -4.42 8.42 17.82
C GLY A 182 -4.65 9.58 18.78
N SER A 183 -3.59 10.36 19.04
CA SER A 183 -3.62 11.48 19.99
C SER A 183 -3.68 12.85 19.34
N CYS A 184 -3.81 12.96 18.01
CA CYS A 184 -3.93 14.24 17.34
C CYS A 184 -5.27 14.91 17.66
N SER A 185 -5.26 16.25 17.75
CA SER A 185 -6.50 17.03 17.91
C SER A 185 -7.46 16.80 16.74
N THR A 186 -8.77 16.80 16.99
CA THR A 186 -9.78 16.76 15.92
C THR A 186 -9.75 17.98 15.00
N SER A 187 -9.06 19.06 15.42
CA SER A 187 -8.80 20.26 14.61
C SER A 187 -7.48 20.21 13.81
N SER A 188 -6.75 19.10 13.88
CA SER A 188 -5.49 18.92 13.14
C SER A 188 -5.71 18.49 11.69
N GLY A 189 -4.62 18.35 10.93
CA GLY A 189 -4.65 17.67 9.63
C GLY A 189 -5.24 18.45 8.46
N SER A 190 -5.79 19.66 8.69
CA SER A 190 -6.20 20.56 7.59
C SER A 190 -5.04 20.76 6.60
N PRO A 191 -5.21 20.41 5.30
CA PRO A 191 -4.13 20.44 4.31
C PRO A 191 -3.38 21.77 4.27
N SER A 192 -4.11 22.89 4.17
CA SER A 192 -3.52 24.25 4.17
C SER A 192 -2.63 24.55 5.39
N ASN A 193 -2.96 23.99 6.56
CA ASN A 193 -2.15 24.15 7.77
C ASN A 193 -0.96 23.21 7.76
N VAL A 194 -1.12 21.95 7.34
CA VAL A 194 -0.03 20.96 7.33
C VAL A 194 1.01 21.33 6.27
N GLU A 195 0.57 21.68 5.06
CA GLU A 195 1.43 22.11 3.95
C GLU A 195 2.29 23.32 4.32
N SER A 196 1.73 24.28 5.06
CA SER A 196 2.45 25.50 5.46
C SER A 196 3.31 25.31 6.71
N ALA A 197 2.76 24.70 7.77
CA ALA A 197 3.47 24.55 9.04
C ALA A 197 4.52 23.43 9.03
N ASN A 198 4.36 22.43 8.16
CA ASN A 198 5.23 21.25 8.11
C ASN A 198 5.72 20.95 6.69
N ALA A 199 5.99 22.00 5.89
CA ALA A 199 6.41 21.91 4.49
C ALA A 199 7.68 21.05 4.25
N ASN A 200 8.50 20.87 5.28
CA ASN A 200 9.74 20.07 5.23
C ASN A 200 9.56 18.64 5.76
N SER A 201 8.31 18.19 5.99
CA SER A 201 7.99 16.82 6.36
C SER A 201 8.49 15.85 5.29
N LYS A 202 8.97 14.68 5.74
CA LYS A 202 9.47 13.64 4.85
C LYS A 202 9.26 12.27 5.47
N VAL A 203 9.22 11.28 4.59
CA VAL A 203 9.31 9.86 4.94
C VAL A 203 10.51 9.25 4.22
N ILE A 204 11.18 8.30 4.86
CA ILE A 204 12.30 7.57 4.27
C ILE A 204 11.95 6.09 4.30
N TYR A 205 11.69 5.52 3.13
CA TYR A 205 11.60 4.08 2.93
C TYR A 205 12.97 3.55 2.50
N SER A 206 13.46 2.50 3.15
CA SER A 206 14.76 1.92 2.82
C SER A 206 14.80 0.45 3.25
N ASN A 207 15.84 -0.27 2.80
CA ASN A 207 16.10 -1.66 3.20
C ASN A 207 14.90 -2.60 2.95
N ILE A 208 14.23 -2.42 1.80
CA ILE A 208 13.10 -3.26 1.39
C ILE A 208 13.61 -4.68 1.17
N LYS A 209 12.94 -5.65 1.81
CA LYS A 209 13.24 -7.07 1.72
C LYS A 209 11.95 -7.85 1.51
N PHE A 210 12.02 -8.88 0.68
CA PHE A 210 10.91 -9.79 0.39
C PHE A 210 11.44 -11.22 0.35
N GLY A 211 10.69 -12.16 0.90
CA GLY A 211 11.10 -13.57 0.96
C GLY A 211 10.17 -14.39 1.85
N ALA A 212 10.56 -15.65 2.07
CA ALA A 212 9.83 -16.58 2.92
C ALA A 212 9.67 -16.06 4.36
N ILE A 213 8.68 -16.60 5.07
CA ILE A 213 8.44 -16.30 6.48
C ILE A 213 9.74 -16.46 7.29
N ASN A 214 10.06 -15.45 8.09
CA ASN A 214 11.28 -15.35 8.89
C ASN A 214 12.62 -15.21 8.15
N SER A 215 12.64 -14.93 6.84
CA SER A 215 13.89 -14.77 6.07
C SER A 215 14.43 -13.33 5.98
N THR A 216 13.65 -12.33 6.37
CA THR A 216 13.94 -10.91 6.03
C THR A 216 14.49 -10.07 7.18
N PHE A 217 14.74 -10.66 8.36
CA PHE A 217 15.17 -9.92 9.55
C PHE A 217 16.10 -10.71 10.45
N THR A 218 16.87 -9.98 11.24
CA THR A 218 17.74 -10.50 12.31
C THR A 218 17.44 -9.70 13.57
N TYR A 219 17.48 -10.36 14.73
CA TYR A 219 17.25 -9.71 16.02
C TYR A 219 18.04 -10.41 17.11
N THR A 220 18.31 -9.70 18.20
CA THR A 220 18.89 -10.27 19.40
C THR A 220 17.77 -10.87 20.23
N SER A 221 17.78 -12.19 20.40
CA SER A 221 16.81 -12.88 21.26
C SER A 221 17.25 -12.73 22.71
N VAL A 222 16.64 -11.81 23.46
CA VAL A 222 16.82 -11.75 24.92
C VAL A 222 15.92 -12.82 25.55
N LEU A 223 16.41 -14.06 25.64
CA LEU A 223 15.78 -15.09 26.46
C LEU A 223 16.15 -14.82 27.92
N GLY A 224 15.19 -14.34 28.71
CA GLY A 224 15.34 -14.24 30.16
C GLY A 224 15.18 -15.60 30.83
N GLY A 225 16.28 -16.13 31.40
CA GLY A 225 16.22 -17.12 32.48
C GLY A 225 17.26 -18.25 32.43
N GLY A 226 18.50 -17.98 32.86
CA GLY A 226 19.36 -19.00 33.49
C GLY A 226 20.68 -19.35 32.79
N ASN A 227 21.75 -18.68 33.23
CA ASN A 227 23.15 -19.10 33.26
C ASN A 227 24.00 -19.11 31.96
N SER A 228 24.98 -18.19 31.99
CA SER A 228 26.33 -18.23 31.39
C SER A 228 26.51 -18.44 29.89
N ASP A 229 26.91 -17.33 29.25
CA ASP A 229 27.94 -17.22 28.23
C ASP A 229 27.65 -17.82 26.84
N THR A 230 27.13 -16.97 25.94
CA THR A 230 27.59 -16.76 24.54
C THR A 230 26.55 -15.91 23.82
N SER A 231 26.96 -14.78 23.24
CA SER A 231 26.14 -13.96 22.34
C SER A 231 25.82 -14.76 21.06
N THR A 232 24.65 -15.41 21.01
CA THR A 232 24.13 -16.04 19.79
C THR A 232 23.18 -15.09 19.08
N THR A 233 23.63 -14.52 17.95
CA THR A 233 22.75 -13.98 16.91
C THR A 233 21.84 -15.11 16.40
N SER A 234 20.56 -15.07 16.72
CA SER A 234 19.60 -16.07 16.24
C SER A 234 19.28 -15.81 14.76
N THR A 235 19.99 -16.47 13.87
CA THR A 235 19.55 -16.69 12.48
C THR A 235 18.64 -17.92 12.44
N LYS A 236 17.32 -17.73 12.33
CA LYS A 236 16.44 -18.84 11.90
C LYS A 236 16.59 -19.02 10.39
N THR A 237 17.61 -19.76 9.98
CA THR A 237 17.70 -20.28 8.61
C THR A 237 16.68 -21.40 8.47
N SER A 238 15.58 -21.15 7.79
CA SER A 238 14.66 -22.18 7.33
C SER A 238 15.34 -22.97 6.21
N THR A 239 15.84 -24.17 6.53
CA THR A 239 16.31 -25.13 5.55
C THR A 239 15.09 -25.62 4.76
N SER A 240 14.91 -25.14 3.52
CA SER A 240 13.91 -25.68 2.61
C SER A 240 14.39 -27.01 2.06
N THR A 241 13.85 -28.12 2.57
CA THR A 241 13.87 -29.39 1.84
C THR A 241 13.03 -29.22 0.58
N SER A 242 13.69 -29.13 -0.56
CA SER A 242 13.05 -29.18 -1.88
C SER A 242 12.43 -30.56 -2.08
N ALA A 243 11.10 -30.64 -1.98
CA ALA A 243 10.35 -31.77 -2.54
C ALA A 243 10.20 -31.50 -4.05
N THR A 244 10.81 -32.37 -4.86
CA THR A 244 10.71 -32.39 -6.31
C THR A 244 9.27 -32.68 -6.72
N SER A 245 8.57 -31.67 -7.23
CA SER A 245 7.32 -31.84 -7.98
C SER A 245 7.62 -31.69 -9.47
N THR A 246 7.45 -32.78 -10.21
CA THR A 246 7.61 -32.86 -11.66
C THR A 246 6.43 -32.13 -12.31
N SER A 247 6.65 -30.90 -12.79
CA SER A 247 5.70 -30.18 -13.62
C SER A 247 6.25 -30.05 -15.04
N SER A 248 5.59 -30.74 -15.97
CA SER A 248 5.90 -30.75 -17.40
C SER A 248 5.66 -29.36 -18.01
N THR A 249 6.74 -28.65 -18.32
CA THR A 249 6.69 -27.37 -19.04
C THR A 249 6.60 -27.64 -20.55
N LYS A 250 5.50 -27.22 -21.17
CA LYS A 250 5.35 -27.20 -22.62
C LYS A 250 5.97 -25.92 -23.16
N THR A 251 7.14 -26.04 -23.79
CA THR A 251 7.88 -24.94 -24.41
C THR A 251 7.16 -24.47 -25.68
N THR A 252 6.56 -23.28 -25.65
CA THR A 252 6.14 -22.58 -26.87
C THR A 252 7.28 -21.66 -27.30
N THR A 253 7.90 -22.00 -28.43
CA THR A 253 8.97 -21.21 -29.06
C THR A 253 8.31 -20.13 -29.92
N THR A 254 8.48 -18.86 -29.57
CA THR A 254 8.06 -17.74 -30.42
C THR A 254 9.27 -17.24 -31.20
N THR A 255 9.30 -17.59 -32.48
CA THR A 255 10.32 -17.17 -33.45
C THR A 255 10.12 -15.70 -33.82
N LEU A 256 11.15 -14.87 -33.61
CA LEU A 256 11.21 -13.52 -34.20
C LEU A 256 11.39 -13.64 -35.72
N ILE A 257 10.44 -13.11 -36.49
CA ILE A 257 10.57 -12.96 -37.94
C ILE A 257 11.15 -11.58 -38.23
N THR A 258 12.40 -11.55 -38.70
CA THR A 258 13.05 -10.37 -39.29
C THR A 258 12.61 -10.27 -40.75
N THR A 259 11.90 -9.20 -41.12
CA THR A 259 11.64 -8.86 -42.53
C THR A 259 12.57 -7.73 -42.96
N THR A 260 13.42 -8.04 -43.94
CA THR A 260 14.21 -7.06 -44.71
C THR A 260 13.62 -7.00 -46.11
N SER A 261 13.33 -5.80 -46.60
CA SER A 261 13.08 -5.58 -48.03
C SER A 261 13.53 -4.20 -48.48
N LYS A 262 14.22 -4.22 -49.63
CA LYS A 262 14.98 -3.17 -50.31
C LYS A 262 14.13 -2.05 -50.91
N SER A 263 14.68 -0.84 -50.80
CA SER A 263 15.01 0.16 -51.84
C SER A 263 14.18 0.24 -53.13
N SER A 264 13.64 1.44 -53.38
CA SER A 264 13.37 2.00 -54.70
C SER A 264 13.70 3.50 -54.74
N THR A 265 14.73 3.87 -55.52
CA THR A 265 14.97 5.18 -56.16
C THR A 265 13.79 5.56 -57.07
N SER A 266 13.42 6.80 -57.43
CA SER A 266 14.07 8.12 -57.58
C SER A 266 12.94 9.13 -57.88
N SER A 267 13.01 10.42 -57.51
CA SER A 267 13.29 11.51 -58.48
C SER A 267 13.39 12.88 -57.80
N SER A 268 14.30 13.69 -58.33
CA SER A 268 14.74 15.02 -57.90
C SER A 268 13.84 16.19 -58.33
N SER A 269 13.70 17.20 -57.45
CA SER A 269 13.53 18.61 -57.85
C SER A 269 14.05 19.55 -56.75
N THR A 270 14.82 20.55 -57.18
CA THR A 270 15.62 21.52 -56.41
C THR A 270 14.83 22.73 -55.90
N SER A 271 15.42 23.38 -54.85
CA SER A 271 15.09 24.70 -54.27
C SER A 271 13.92 24.69 -53.27
N SER A 272 13.99 25.22 -52.04
CA SER A 272 14.78 26.31 -51.45
C SER A 272 14.99 26.08 -49.94
N THR A 273 16.14 26.50 -49.41
CA THR A 273 16.56 26.37 -48.02
C THR A 273 15.67 27.16 -47.05
N SER A 274 14.99 26.46 -46.15
CA SER A 274 14.48 27.02 -44.89
C SER A 274 14.91 26.09 -43.75
N THR A 275 15.61 26.64 -42.77
CA THR A 275 15.99 25.92 -41.54
C THR A 275 14.72 25.69 -40.72
N THR A 276 14.06 24.55 -40.93
CA THR A 276 12.99 24.09 -40.05
C THR A 276 13.60 23.60 -38.74
N SER A 277 13.27 24.28 -37.67
CA SER A 277 13.46 23.85 -36.28
C SER A 277 13.10 22.37 -36.15
N SER A 278 13.94 21.57 -35.48
CA SER A 278 13.60 20.18 -35.15
C SER A 278 12.20 20.13 -34.55
N SER A 279 11.35 19.23 -35.05
CA SER A 279 10.08 18.89 -34.39
C SER A 279 10.38 18.63 -32.91
N GLY A 280 9.76 19.40 -32.01
CA GLY A 280 9.88 19.16 -30.58
C GLY A 280 9.55 17.71 -30.27
N ALA A 281 10.22 17.13 -29.28
CA ALA A 281 9.95 15.75 -28.87
C ALA A 281 8.44 15.59 -28.65
N THR A 282 7.85 14.53 -29.21
CA THR A 282 6.46 14.13 -28.97
C THR A 282 6.41 13.18 -27.78
N GLN A 283 5.31 13.19 -27.04
CA GLN A 283 5.09 12.28 -25.92
C GLN A 283 4.49 10.96 -26.40
N THR A 284 4.85 9.84 -25.78
CA THR A 284 4.30 8.52 -26.12
C THR A 284 2.86 8.39 -25.61
N HIS A 285 2.13 7.39 -26.11
CA HIS A 285 0.86 6.97 -25.51
C HIS A 285 1.00 6.79 -23.99
N TRP A 286 0.03 7.28 -23.21
CA TRP A 286 0.01 7.28 -21.74
C TRP A 286 1.02 8.22 -21.05
N GLY A 287 1.82 8.96 -21.82
CA GLY A 287 2.73 9.98 -21.28
C GLY A 287 2.00 11.23 -20.78
N GLN A 288 2.56 11.89 -19.77
CA GLN A 288 2.07 13.20 -19.34
C GLN A 288 2.33 14.23 -20.45
N CYS A 289 1.37 15.07 -20.76
CA CYS A 289 1.47 16.06 -21.85
C CYS A 289 1.12 17.49 -21.40
N ALA A 290 0.61 17.69 -20.19
CA ALA A 290 0.48 19.00 -19.57
C ALA A 290 0.39 18.89 -18.04
N GLY A 291 0.38 20.05 -17.38
CA GLY A 291 0.30 20.19 -15.92
C GLY A 291 1.09 21.41 -15.45
N LEU A 292 0.66 22.04 -14.35
CA LEU A 292 1.27 23.26 -13.78
C LEU A 292 2.79 23.19 -13.57
N THR A 293 3.35 21.99 -13.39
CA THR A 293 4.80 21.75 -13.16
C THR A 293 5.47 20.93 -14.27
N TYR A 294 4.74 20.62 -15.34
CA TYR A 294 5.24 19.73 -16.40
C TYR A 294 6.07 20.50 -17.44
N ASN A 295 7.34 20.11 -17.59
CA ASN A 295 8.30 20.73 -18.52
C ASN A 295 8.65 19.82 -19.72
N GLY A 296 7.92 18.73 -19.94
CA GLY A 296 8.19 17.78 -21.02
C GLY A 296 7.40 18.05 -22.30
N PRO A 297 7.44 17.10 -23.27
CA PRO A 297 6.65 17.13 -24.50
C PRO A 297 5.16 17.40 -24.27
N THR A 298 4.62 18.44 -24.90
CA THR A 298 3.19 18.80 -24.81
C THR A 298 2.34 18.29 -25.97
N VAL A 299 3.00 17.75 -27.00
CA VAL A 299 2.35 17.18 -28.18
C VAL A 299 2.45 15.66 -28.10
N CYS A 300 1.32 14.97 -28.19
CA CYS A 300 1.28 13.51 -28.22
C CYS A 300 1.69 12.98 -29.59
N GLU A 301 2.35 11.82 -29.61
CA GLU A 301 2.56 11.04 -30.82
C GLU A 301 1.19 10.67 -31.43
N SER A 302 1.10 10.72 -32.76
CA SER A 302 -0.12 10.30 -33.47
C SER A 302 -0.40 8.80 -33.19
N PRO A 303 -1.66 8.38 -32.94
CA PRO A 303 -2.93 9.11 -33.09
C PRO A 303 -3.45 9.80 -31.81
N TRP A 304 -2.64 9.91 -30.76
CA TRP A 304 -3.11 10.30 -29.42
C TRP A 304 -3.27 11.81 -29.28
N THR A 305 -4.09 12.20 -28.30
CA THR A 305 -4.40 13.59 -27.98
C THR A 305 -4.17 13.87 -26.50
N CYS A 306 -3.72 15.08 -26.17
CA CYS A 306 -3.48 15.44 -24.78
C CYS A 306 -4.81 15.71 -24.05
N GLN A 307 -5.25 14.74 -23.24
CA GLN A 307 -6.50 14.82 -22.50
C GLN A 307 -6.26 15.40 -21.11
N TYR A 308 -6.99 16.47 -20.79
CA TYR A 308 -6.94 17.12 -19.48
C TYR A 308 -7.55 16.22 -18.41
N GLN A 309 -6.84 16.06 -17.28
CA GLN A 309 -7.34 15.35 -16.11
C GLN A 309 -7.55 16.31 -14.94
N ASN A 310 -6.51 17.06 -14.58
CA ASN A 310 -6.55 18.04 -13.50
C ASN A 310 -5.47 19.13 -13.72
N PRO A 311 -5.39 20.19 -12.90
CA PRO A 311 -4.45 21.29 -13.11
C PRO A 311 -2.97 20.87 -13.15
N TRP A 312 -2.63 19.74 -12.53
CA TRP A 312 -1.26 19.26 -12.43
C TRP A 312 -0.93 18.17 -13.44
N TYR A 313 -1.93 17.63 -14.15
CA TYR A 313 -1.75 16.45 -14.99
C TYR A 313 -2.71 16.40 -16.18
N SER A 314 -2.17 16.12 -17.36
CA SER A 314 -2.89 15.75 -18.57
C SER A 314 -2.12 14.63 -19.26
N GLN A 315 -2.80 13.72 -19.95
CA GLN A 315 -2.21 12.50 -20.49
C GLN A 315 -2.53 12.29 -21.97
N CYS A 316 -1.59 11.73 -22.73
CA CYS A 316 -1.83 11.29 -24.10
C CYS A 316 -2.72 10.05 -24.13
N LEU A 317 -3.93 10.19 -24.70
CA LEU A 317 -4.97 9.16 -24.87
C LEU A 317 -5.61 9.19 -26.25
#